data_AF-A0A0F8XDQ3-F1
#
_entry.id   AF-A0A0F8XDQ3-F1
#
_cell.length_a   1.000
_cell.length_b   1.000
_cell.length_c   1.000
_cell.angle_alpha   90.00
_cell.angle_beta   90.00
_cell.angle_gamma   90.00
#
_symmetry.space_group_name_H-M   'P 1'
#
loop_
_entity.id
_entity.type
_entity.pdbx_description
1 polymer ?
#
loop_
_entity_poly.entity_id
_entity_poly.type
_entity_poly.pdbx_seq_one_letter_code
_entity_poly.pdbx_strand_id
1 'polypeptide(L)'
;MSFNLEKKEPFTYILPQQGNMKVPVTLYLSPRIEVEDEALKQLADVAAIDQDSYVFATPDIHTGYGVPIGSIWATPKYISPSAVGYDINCGMRLLATPFCLGDINPAALAGEIAGLIPLGEGKRNLSLAVKELGLVIDSGLAKIESLLPARGLLENSSDFELLERDLERVEDGGSLGASIDELPARALERGLPQLGTLGGGNHFIEIQVIEAIDDQKSASALGIHQAQITIMI
;
A
#
# COMPACT_ATOMS: atom_id res chain seq x y z
N MET A 1 -28.11 13.68 -9.05
CA MET A 1 -27.50 14.85 -9.73
C MET A 1 -26.79 14.31 -10.95
N SER A 2 -26.81 14.99 -12.10
CA SER A 2 -25.96 14.60 -13.23
C SER A 2 -24.59 15.23 -13.07
N PHE A 3 -23.53 14.43 -13.00
CA PHE A 3 -22.15 14.92 -12.99
C PHE A 3 -21.68 15.03 -14.44
N ASN A 4 -21.31 16.24 -14.88
CA ASN A 4 -20.80 16.48 -16.24
C ASN A 4 -19.30 16.70 -16.18
N LEU A 5 -18.53 15.77 -16.73
CA LEU A 5 -17.07 15.88 -16.80
C LEU A 5 -16.65 16.65 -18.06
N GLU A 6 -15.81 17.67 -17.87
CA GLU A 6 -15.21 18.44 -18.96
C GLU A 6 -13.82 17.89 -19.30
N LYS A 7 -13.63 17.41 -20.53
CA LYS A 7 -12.29 17.03 -21.00
C LYS A 7 -11.41 18.27 -21.11
N LYS A 8 -10.22 18.26 -20.50
CA LYS A 8 -9.21 19.33 -20.66
C LYS A 8 -8.09 18.90 -21.60
N GLU A 9 -7.54 17.71 -21.38
CA GLU A 9 -6.39 17.18 -22.12
C GLU A 9 -6.54 15.66 -22.31
N PRO A 10 -5.67 14.99 -23.10
CA PRO A 10 -5.64 13.54 -23.15
C PRO A 10 -5.55 12.95 -21.74
N PHE A 11 -6.48 12.06 -21.43
CA PHE A 11 -6.60 11.39 -20.13
C PHE A 11 -6.92 12.29 -18.92
N THR A 12 -7.26 13.56 -19.13
CA THR A 12 -7.53 14.50 -18.03
C THR A 12 -8.89 15.17 -18.19
N TYR A 13 -9.72 15.00 -17.17
CA TYR A 13 -11.08 15.55 -17.08
C TYR A 13 -11.21 16.39 -15.82
N ILE A 14 -12.10 17.38 -15.87
CA ILE A 14 -12.45 18.21 -14.73
C ILE A 14 -13.92 18.00 -14.42
N LEU A 15 -14.23 17.68 -13.16
CA LEU A 15 -15.56 17.89 -12.63
C LEU A 15 -15.62 19.36 -12.16
N PRO A 16 -16.32 20.25 -12.89
CA PRO A 16 -16.39 21.65 -12.52
C PRO A 16 -17.09 21.82 -11.16
N GLN A 17 -16.77 22.92 -10.48
CA GLN A 17 -17.48 23.30 -9.26
C GLN A 17 -18.98 23.38 -9.53
N GLN A 18 -19.76 22.62 -8.78
CA GLN A 18 -21.21 22.63 -8.86
C GLN A 18 -21.83 22.38 -7.48
N GLY A 19 -23.02 22.93 -7.26
CA GLY A 19 -23.69 22.83 -5.96
C GLY A 19 -22.85 23.44 -4.83
N ASN A 20 -22.55 22.63 -3.82
CA ASN A 20 -21.79 23.05 -2.64
C ASN A 20 -20.27 22.86 -2.75
N MET A 21 -19.78 22.36 -3.89
CA MET A 21 -18.35 22.18 -4.12
C MET A 21 -17.63 23.52 -3.98
N LYS A 22 -16.55 23.53 -3.18
CA LYS A 22 -15.68 24.69 -2.99
C LYS A 22 -14.51 24.69 -3.96
N VAL A 23 -14.12 23.54 -4.48
CA VAL A 23 -13.03 23.36 -5.46
C VAL A 23 -13.48 22.42 -6.59
N PRO A 24 -12.94 22.55 -7.82
CA PRO A 24 -13.17 21.55 -8.85
C PRO A 24 -12.40 20.26 -8.53
N VAL A 25 -12.75 19.16 -9.21
CA VAL A 25 -12.01 17.90 -9.10
C VAL A 25 -11.31 17.59 -10.42
N THR A 26 -10.07 17.13 -10.36
CA THR A 26 -9.34 16.65 -11.54
C THR A 26 -9.32 15.13 -11.58
N LEU A 27 -9.78 14.54 -12.67
CA LEU A 27 -9.85 13.09 -12.85
C LEU A 27 -8.94 12.67 -13.99
N TYR A 28 -8.08 11.69 -13.72
CA TYR A 28 -7.24 11.06 -14.73
C TYR A 28 -7.95 9.80 -15.24
N LEU A 29 -8.48 9.83 -16.46
CA LEU A 29 -9.36 8.78 -16.98
C LEU A 29 -9.08 8.43 -18.43
N SER A 30 -9.10 7.15 -18.76
CA SER A 30 -9.27 6.71 -20.14
C SER A 30 -10.74 6.90 -20.56
N PRO A 31 -11.05 7.29 -21.82
CA PRO A 31 -12.42 7.31 -22.32
C PRO A 31 -13.14 5.96 -22.28
N ARG A 32 -12.42 4.87 -22.01
CA ARG A 32 -12.94 3.51 -21.87
C ARG A 32 -13.39 3.18 -20.44
N ILE A 33 -13.06 4.03 -19.47
CA ILE A 33 -13.39 3.83 -18.06
C ILE A 33 -14.65 4.63 -17.78
N GLU A 34 -15.69 3.92 -17.36
CA GLU A 34 -16.93 4.53 -16.90
C GLU A 34 -16.86 4.66 -15.38
N VAL A 35 -17.05 5.88 -14.88
CA VAL A 35 -16.94 6.15 -13.44
C VAL A 35 -18.31 6.00 -12.80
N GLU A 36 -18.37 5.33 -11.66
CA GLU A 36 -19.59 5.14 -10.89
C GLU A 36 -20.17 6.49 -10.41
N ASP A 37 -21.49 6.65 -10.53
CA ASP A 37 -22.18 7.86 -10.08
C ASP A 37 -21.95 8.17 -8.60
N GLU A 38 -21.87 7.13 -7.76
CA GLU A 38 -21.63 7.31 -6.32
C GLU A 38 -20.19 7.74 -6.04
N ALA A 39 -19.19 7.27 -6.80
CA ALA A 39 -17.82 7.76 -6.68
C ALA A 39 -17.72 9.25 -7.05
N LEU A 40 -18.40 9.68 -8.12
CA LEU A 40 -18.47 11.10 -8.50
C LEU A 40 -19.16 11.95 -7.44
N LYS A 41 -20.19 11.40 -6.80
CA LYS A 41 -20.86 12.05 -5.66
C LYS A 41 -19.93 12.18 -4.45
N GLN A 42 -19.20 11.13 -4.09
CA GLN A 42 -18.22 11.18 -2.99
C GLN A 42 -17.11 12.20 -3.28
N LEU A 43 -16.62 12.28 -4.53
CA LEU A 43 -15.67 13.34 -4.94
C LEU A 43 -16.25 14.75 -4.76
N ALA A 44 -17.51 14.95 -5.14
CA ALA A 44 -18.19 16.24 -4.96
C ALA A 44 -18.39 16.59 -3.48
N ASP A 45 -18.69 15.60 -2.63
CA ASP A 45 -18.80 15.78 -1.18
C ASP A 45 -17.46 16.18 -0.56
N VAL A 46 -16.36 15.53 -0.95
CA VAL A 46 -14.99 15.90 -0.52
C VAL A 46 -14.64 17.31 -0.97
N ALA A 47 -14.91 17.65 -2.23
CA ALA A 47 -14.64 18.96 -2.80
C ALA A 47 -15.47 20.10 -2.18
N ALA A 48 -16.54 19.79 -1.42
CA ALA A 48 -17.33 20.75 -0.67
C ALA A 48 -16.74 21.10 0.71
N ILE A 49 -15.73 20.37 1.20
CA ILE A 49 -15.25 20.51 2.57
C ILE A 49 -14.36 21.74 2.75
N ASP A 50 -13.30 21.88 1.94
CA ASP A 50 -12.28 22.92 2.12
C ASP A 50 -11.98 23.65 0.80
N GLN A 51 -12.08 24.96 0.83
CA GLN A 51 -11.81 25.82 -0.32
C GLN A 51 -10.32 25.89 -0.68
N ASP A 52 -9.44 25.57 0.27
CA ASP A 52 -7.99 25.60 0.08
C ASP A 52 -7.42 24.21 -0.25
N SER A 53 -8.30 23.27 -0.63
CA SER A 53 -7.92 21.89 -0.94
C SER A 53 -7.74 21.63 -2.43
N TYR A 54 -7.02 20.56 -2.74
CA TYR A 54 -6.94 20.00 -4.09
C TYR A 54 -7.50 18.58 -4.04
N VAL A 55 -8.36 18.26 -5.01
CA VAL A 55 -9.01 16.95 -5.11
C VAL A 55 -8.72 16.36 -6.48
N PHE A 56 -8.15 15.16 -6.49
CA PHE A 56 -7.85 14.39 -7.68
C PHE A 56 -8.44 12.98 -7.60
N ALA A 57 -8.63 12.35 -8.76
CA ALA A 57 -8.98 10.95 -8.89
C ALA A 57 -8.05 10.26 -9.90
N THR A 58 -7.54 9.09 -9.52
CA THR A 58 -6.74 8.20 -10.36
C THR A 58 -7.64 7.36 -11.29
N PRO A 59 -7.08 6.70 -12.32
CA PRO A 59 -7.88 5.94 -13.29
C PRO A 59 -8.67 4.77 -12.74
N ASP A 60 -8.30 4.25 -11.57
CA ASP A 60 -8.92 3.15 -10.84
C ASP A 60 -9.97 3.61 -9.81
N ILE A 61 -10.43 4.86 -9.92
CA ILE A 61 -11.46 5.45 -9.06
C ILE A 61 -12.75 4.59 -9.02
N HIS A 62 -13.21 4.27 -7.82
CA HIS A 62 -14.48 3.58 -7.60
C HIS A 62 -15.08 3.90 -6.23
N THR A 63 -16.33 3.52 -6.00
CA THR A 63 -17.04 3.85 -4.75
C THR A 63 -16.30 3.28 -3.53
N GLY A 64 -16.04 4.15 -2.56
CA GLY A 64 -15.44 3.80 -1.28
C GLY A 64 -16.38 4.05 -0.11
N TYR A 65 -15.82 4.20 1.09
CA TYR A 65 -16.57 4.50 2.31
C TYR A 65 -16.53 6.00 2.60
N GLY A 66 -17.48 6.76 2.05
CA GLY A 66 -17.58 8.22 2.21
C GLY A 66 -16.58 9.02 1.37
N VAL A 67 -15.36 8.51 1.20
CA VAL A 67 -14.37 8.98 0.23
C VAL A 67 -14.09 7.84 -0.76
N PRO A 68 -14.00 8.09 -2.07
CA PRO A 68 -13.83 7.03 -3.04
C PRO A 68 -12.38 6.52 -3.07
N ILE A 69 -12.21 5.24 -3.35
CA ILE A 69 -10.88 4.62 -3.52
C ILE A 69 -10.28 5.14 -4.82
N GLY A 70 -8.97 5.44 -4.84
CA GLY A 70 -8.32 6.09 -5.97
C GLY A 70 -8.51 7.61 -5.98
N SER A 71 -8.78 8.22 -4.83
CA SER A 71 -8.81 9.68 -4.70
C SER A 71 -7.58 10.21 -3.96
N ILE A 72 -7.20 11.43 -4.29
CA ILE A 72 -6.16 12.20 -3.59
C ILE A 72 -6.82 13.48 -3.11
N TRP A 73 -6.81 13.70 -1.81
CA TRP A 73 -7.33 14.92 -1.19
C TRP A 73 -6.24 15.58 -0.35
N ALA A 74 -5.69 16.67 -0.86
CA ALA A 74 -4.71 17.48 -0.15
C ALA A 74 -5.41 18.69 0.47
N THR A 75 -5.40 18.81 1.79
CA THR A 75 -5.98 19.95 2.53
C THR A 75 -5.05 20.36 3.67
N PRO A 76 -4.90 21.67 3.95
CA PRO A 76 -4.12 22.15 5.08
C PRO A 76 -4.85 22.09 6.43
N LYS A 77 -6.15 21.72 6.47
CA LYS A 77 -7.00 21.92 7.66
C LYS A 77 -7.61 20.65 8.24
N TYR A 78 -7.79 19.62 7.42
CA TYR A 78 -8.58 18.45 7.80
C TYR A 78 -7.79 17.15 7.65
N ILE A 79 -8.13 16.20 8.50
CA ILE A 79 -7.74 14.80 8.38
C ILE A 79 -9.03 14.00 8.34
N SER A 80 -9.15 13.08 7.40
CA SER A 80 -10.30 12.19 7.28
C SER A 80 -9.84 10.73 7.30
N PRO A 81 -10.20 9.95 8.34
CA PRO A 81 -9.89 8.53 8.38
C PRO A 81 -10.44 7.76 7.17
N SER A 82 -11.61 8.16 6.66
CA SER A 82 -12.19 7.53 5.46
C SER A 82 -11.40 7.80 4.18
N ALA A 83 -10.64 8.90 4.12
CA ALA A 83 -9.76 9.20 2.99
C ALA A 83 -8.46 8.37 3.02
N VAL A 84 -8.04 7.91 4.21
CA VAL A 84 -6.91 6.98 4.36
C VAL A 84 -7.35 5.54 4.08
N GLY A 85 -8.53 5.17 4.58
CA GLY A 85 -9.08 3.82 4.44
C GLY A 85 -9.02 3.03 5.76
N TYR A 86 -9.71 1.88 5.76
CA TYR A 86 -9.76 1.01 6.94
C TYR A 86 -8.45 0.22 7.14
N ASP A 87 -7.81 -0.16 6.04
CA ASP A 87 -6.54 -0.88 6.05
C ASP A 87 -5.39 0.12 5.89
N ILE A 88 -5.04 0.76 7.00
CA ILE A 88 -4.03 1.81 7.05
C ILE A 88 -2.68 1.21 6.62
N ASN A 89 -2.05 1.83 5.63
CA ASN A 89 -0.78 1.40 5.06
C ASN A 89 -0.84 0.03 4.33
N CYS A 90 -2.01 -0.38 3.83
CA CYS A 90 -2.06 -1.39 2.78
C CYS A 90 -1.20 -0.91 1.62
N GLY A 91 -0.24 -1.74 1.20
CA GLY A 91 0.79 -1.34 0.26
C GLY A 91 1.49 -2.54 -0.34
N MET A 92 2.44 -2.26 -1.22
CA MET A 92 3.16 -3.28 -1.98
C MET A 92 4.65 -3.24 -1.69
N ARG A 93 5.31 -4.40 -1.69
CA ARG A 93 6.77 -4.51 -1.69
C ARG A 93 7.22 -5.41 -2.83
N LEU A 94 8.07 -4.89 -3.70
CA LEU A 94 8.71 -5.66 -4.77
C LEU A 94 10.12 -6.08 -4.38
N LEU A 95 10.37 -7.39 -4.41
CA LEU A 95 11.69 -7.98 -4.21
C LEU A 95 12.25 -8.40 -5.57
N ALA A 96 13.36 -7.78 -5.96
CA ALA A 96 14.12 -8.19 -7.14
C ALA A 96 15.07 -9.34 -6.78
N THR A 97 14.98 -10.46 -7.49
CA THR A 97 15.83 -11.63 -7.23
C THR A 97 16.96 -11.72 -8.27
N PRO A 98 18.07 -12.43 -7.99
CA PRO A 98 19.09 -12.68 -9.01
C PRO A 98 18.68 -13.77 -10.02
N PHE A 99 17.49 -14.35 -9.88
CA PHE A 99 17.04 -15.48 -10.69
C PHE A 99 16.28 -15.04 -11.94
N CYS A 100 16.36 -15.85 -12.97
CA CYS A 100 15.59 -15.75 -14.20
C CYS A 100 14.57 -16.88 -14.33
N LEU A 101 13.66 -16.73 -15.28
CA LEU A 101 12.79 -17.81 -15.71
C LEU A 101 13.62 -19.05 -16.09
N GLY A 102 13.39 -20.16 -15.40
CA GLY A 102 14.10 -21.41 -15.57
C GLY A 102 15.12 -21.73 -14.47
N ASP A 103 15.54 -20.74 -13.67
CA ASP A 103 16.49 -20.96 -12.57
C ASP A 103 15.85 -21.61 -11.34
N ILE A 104 14.55 -21.37 -11.15
CA ILE A 104 13.78 -21.86 -9.99
C ILE A 104 12.51 -22.57 -10.45
N ASN A 105 11.91 -23.36 -9.53
CA ASN A 105 10.54 -23.86 -9.68
C ASN A 105 9.57 -22.96 -8.89
N PRO A 106 8.79 -22.08 -9.56
CA PRO A 106 7.91 -21.13 -8.88
C PRO A 106 6.84 -21.80 -8.02
N ALA A 107 6.31 -22.95 -8.45
CA ALA A 107 5.27 -23.67 -7.71
C ALA A 107 5.82 -24.25 -6.41
N ALA A 108 7.05 -24.77 -6.43
CA ALA A 108 7.72 -25.25 -5.22
C ALA A 108 8.00 -24.09 -4.26
N LEU A 109 8.53 -22.96 -4.76
CA LEU A 109 8.78 -21.78 -3.94
C LEU A 109 7.48 -21.20 -3.34
N ALA A 110 6.40 -21.14 -4.11
CA ALA A 110 5.10 -20.71 -3.62
C ALA A 110 4.59 -21.64 -2.49
N GLY A 111 4.82 -22.95 -2.61
CA GLY A 111 4.51 -23.93 -1.56
C GLY A 111 5.28 -23.68 -0.27
N GLU A 112 6.59 -23.40 -0.36
CA GLU A 112 7.43 -23.06 0.80
C GLU A 112 6.98 -21.74 1.45
N ILE A 113 6.72 -20.70 0.64
CA ILE A 113 6.21 -19.40 1.13
C ILE A 113 4.89 -19.59 1.87
N ALA A 114 3.94 -20.34 1.30
CA ALA A 114 2.65 -20.63 1.94
C ALA A 114 2.79 -21.47 3.23
N GLY A 115 3.86 -22.25 3.36
CA GLY A 115 4.21 -22.96 4.59
C GLY A 115 4.74 -22.05 5.70
N LEU A 116 5.42 -20.95 5.33
CA LEU A 116 6.04 -20.01 6.26
C LEU A 116 5.15 -18.80 6.62
N ILE A 117 4.32 -18.36 5.67
CA ILE A 117 3.49 -17.16 5.80
C ILE A 117 2.01 -17.57 5.77
N PRO A 118 1.32 -17.52 6.93
CA PRO A 118 -0.09 -17.86 7.01
C PRO A 118 -0.96 -16.91 6.16
N LEU A 119 -1.80 -17.52 5.31
CA LEU A 119 -2.72 -16.85 4.41
C LEU A 119 -4.15 -16.80 4.98
N GLY A 120 -4.85 -15.68 4.80
CA GLY A 120 -6.24 -15.49 5.16
C GLY A 120 -6.47 -14.76 6.49
N GLU A 121 -7.74 -14.41 6.73
CA GLU A 121 -8.15 -13.64 7.91
C GLU A 121 -8.00 -14.45 9.22
N GLY A 122 -7.62 -13.74 10.29
CA GLY A 122 -7.58 -14.31 11.64
C GLY A 122 -6.44 -15.30 11.90
N LYS A 123 -5.50 -15.45 10.95
CA LYS A 123 -4.30 -16.26 11.13
C LYS A 123 -3.33 -15.63 12.12
N ARG A 124 -2.32 -16.43 12.51
CA ARG A 124 -1.28 -16.04 13.45
C ARG A 124 0.06 -16.55 12.98
N ASN A 125 1.12 -15.77 13.18
CA ASN A 125 2.48 -16.19 12.89
C ASN A 125 3.41 -15.87 14.06
N LEU A 126 3.74 -14.59 14.25
CA LEU A 126 4.68 -14.16 15.28
C LEU A 126 3.96 -13.92 16.61
N SER A 127 4.28 -14.72 17.63
CA SER A 127 3.75 -14.54 18.99
C SER A 127 4.53 -13.45 19.72
N LEU A 128 4.07 -12.20 19.72
CA LEU A 128 4.71 -11.09 20.46
C LEU A 128 4.04 -10.81 21.80
N ALA A 129 4.83 -10.41 22.79
CA ALA A 129 4.33 -9.71 23.97
C ALA A 129 3.90 -8.29 23.58
N VAL A 130 2.96 -7.69 24.34
CA VAL A 130 2.48 -6.32 24.09
C VAL A 130 3.62 -5.31 24.03
N LYS A 131 4.64 -5.47 24.89
CA LYS A 131 5.83 -4.60 24.89
C LYS A 131 6.65 -4.72 23.60
N GLU A 132 6.77 -5.91 23.04
CA GLU A 132 7.48 -6.14 21.77
C GLU A 132 6.70 -5.55 20.60
N LEU A 133 5.37 -5.73 20.58
CA LEU A 133 4.53 -5.09 19.58
C LEU A 133 4.59 -3.56 19.68
N GLY A 134 4.70 -3.00 20.88
CA GLY A 134 4.91 -1.57 21.09
C GLY A 134 6.17 -1.08 20.39
N LEU A 135 7.28 -1.83 20.45
CA LEU A 135 8.50 -1.47 19.71
C LEU A 135 8.28 -1.43 18.18
N VAL A 136 7.48 -2.36 17.65
CA VAL A 136 7.13 -2.40 16.21
C VAL A 136 6.23 -1.22 15.83
N ILE A 137 5.24 -0.89 16.65
CA ILE A 137 4.33 0.24 16.38
C ILE A 137 5.10 1.57 16.47
N ASP A 138 5.86 1.77 17.55
CA ASP A 138 6.49 3.06 17.84
C ASP A 138 7.63 3.38 16.87
N SER A 139 8.37 2.36 16.42
CA SER A 139 9.59 2.53 15.63
C SER A 139 9.55 1.90 14.25
N GLY A 140 8.45 1.24 13.88
CA GLY A 140 8.32 0.56 12.59
C GLY A 140 9.39 -0.50 12.36
N LEU A 141 9.90 -0.57 11.13
CA LEU A 141 10.97 -1.52 10.77
C LEU A 141 12.33 -1.16 11.40
N ALA A 142 12.56 0.10 11.80
CA ALA A 142 13.86 0.58 12.26
C ALA A 142 14.39 -0.10 13.54
N LYS A 143 13.52 -0.74 14.34
CA LYS A 143 13.92 -1.48 15.56
C LYS A 143 13.54 -2.95 15.54
N ILE A 144 13.01 -3.45 14.43
CA ILE A 144 12.58 -4.84 14.33
C ILE A 144 13.76 -5.80 14.43
N GLU A 145 14.97 -5.36 14.06
CA GLU A 145 16.23 -6.13 14.18
C GLU A 145 16.46 -6.71 15.58
N SER A 146 15.95 -6.05 16.63
CA SER A 146 16.10 -6.53 18.01
C SER A 146 15.18 -7.71 18.35
N LEU A 147 14.14 -7.92 17.54
CA LEU A 147 13.12 -8.94 17.72
C LEU A 147 13.34 -10.17 16.83
N LEU A 148 13.92 -9.99 15.64
CA LEU A 148 14.06 -11.03 14.63
C LEU A 148 15.01 -12.18 15.01
N PRO A 149 16.15 -11.98 15.70
CA PRO A 149 17.06 -13.08 16.05
C PRO A 149 16.46 -14.09 17.00
N ALA A 150 15.69 -13.64 18.00
CA ALA A 150 14.98 -14.51 18.92
C ALA A 150 13.92 -15.40 18.23
N ARG A 151 13.62 -15.12 16.95
CA ARG A 151 12.66 -15.85 16.11
C ARG A 151 13.32 -16.61 14.96
N GLY A 152 14.65 -16.64 14.88
CA GLY A 152 15.37 -17.28 13.77
C GLY A 152 15.13 -16.60 12.42
N LEU A 153 14.77 -15.31 12.43
CA LEU A 153 14.54 -14.53 11.21
C LEU A 153 15.76 -13.70 10.79
N LEU A 154 16.69 -13.45 11.73
CA LEU A 154 18.04 -12.92 11.46
C LEU A 154 19.03 -13.78 12.25
N GLU A 155 19.91 -14.48 11.55
CA GLU A 155 20.85 -15.41 12.19
C GLU A 155 22.29 -14.91 12.08
N ASN A 156 22.62 -14.19 11.00
CA ASN A 156 23.99 -13.92 10.58
C ASN A 156 24.21 -12.42 10.32
N SER A 157 25.48 -11.98 10.34
CA SER A 157 25.84 -10.58 10.05
C SER A 157 25.37 -10.11 8.66
N SER A 158 25.35 -11.01 7.68
CA SER A 158 24.80 -10.74 6.35
C SER A 158 23.32 -10.35 6.38
N ASP A 159 22.55 -10.89 7.32
CA ASP A 159 21.12 -10.66 7.40
C ASP A 159 20.84 -9.26 7.96
N PHE A 160 21.68 -8.79 8.89
CA PHE A 160 21.64 -7.42 9.40
C PHE A 160 22.05 -6.40 8.32
N GLU A 161 23.11 -6.67 7.55
CA GLU A 161 23.51 -5.81 6.42
C GLU A 161 22.41 -5.73 5.35
N LEU A 162 21.68 -6.83 5.11
CA LEU A 162 20.51 -6.85 4.22
C LEU A 162 19.36 -6.00 4.78
N LEU A 163 19.08 -6.09 6.09
CA LEU A 163 18.04 -5.29 6.72
C LEU A 163 18.35 -3.78 6.65
N GLU A 164 19.59 -3.36 6.91
CA GLU A 164 19.99 -1.95 6.75
C GLU A 164 19.71 -1.45 5.32
N ARG A 165 20.10 -2.25 4.32
CA ARG A 165 19.84 -1.97 2.91
C ARG A 165 18.36 -1.97 2.56
N ASP A 166 17.55 -2.78 3.23
CA ASP A 166 16.11 -2.82 3.04
C ASP A 166 15.46 -1.53 3.56
N LEU A 167 15.89 -1.03 4.72
CA LEU A 167 15.35 0.22 5.29
C LEU A 167 15.57 1.42 4.36
N GLU A 168 16.67 1.46 3.60
CA GLU A 168 16.92 2.50 2.57
C GLU A 168 15.94 2.43 1.39
N ARG A 169 15.22 1.31 1.23
CA ARG A 169 14.31 1.02 0.11
C ARG A 169 12.85 0.90 0.52
N VAL A 170 12.52 1.24 1.76
CA VAL A 170 11.14 1.36 2.25
C VAL A 170 10.81 2.83 2.40
N GLU A 171 9.60 3.21 1.99
CA GLU A 171 9.07 4.56 2.21
C GLU A 171 9.19 4.96 3.68
N ASP A 172 9.68 6.17 3.93
CA ASP A 172 9.97 6.71 5.28
C ASP A 172 10.83 5.79 6.16
N GLY A 173 11.67 4.94 5.56
CA GLY A 173 12.48 3.96 6.29
C GLY A 173 11.63 2.93 7.04
N GLY A 174 10.36 2.76 6.66
CA GLY A 174 9.42 1.87 7.31
C GLY A 174 8.91 2.37 8.66
N SER A 175 8.94 3.68 8.93
CA SER A 175 8.41 4.27 10.16
C SER A 175 7.89 5.70 9.96
N LEU A 176 6.61 5.93 10.26
CA LEU A 176 5.98 7.25 10.23
C LEU A 176 6.00 7.96 11.59
N GLY A 177 6.54 7.32 12.63
CA GLY A 177 6.43 7.76 14.02
C GLY A 177 5.02 7.55 14.57
N ALA A 178 4.89 6.65 15.54
CA ALA A 178 3.63 6.39 16.21
C ALA A 178 3.85 6.10 17.71
N SER A 179 2.76 5.93 18.44
CA SER A 179 2.78 5.48 19.83
C SER A 179 1.70 4.43 20.07
N ILE A 180 2.09 3.29 20.62
CA ILE A 180 1.15 2.26 21.06
C ILE A 180 0.12 2.78 22.07
N ASP A 181 0.47 3.80 22.86
CA ASP A 181 -0.43 4.40 23.86
C ASP A 181 -1.61 5.16 23.22
N GLU A 182 -1.51 5.52 21.94
CA GLU A 182 -2.58 6.17 21.18
C GLU A 182 -3.57 5.15 20.60
N LEU A 183 -3.26 3.85 20.66
CA LEU A 183 -4.13 2.81 20.09
C LEU A 183 -5.26 2.42 21.05
N PRO A 184 -6.49 2.28 20.53
CA PRO A 184 -7.58 1.68 21.29
C PRO A 184 -7.25 0.24 21.68
N ALA A 185 -7.61 -0.17 22.90
CA ALA A 185 -7.38 -1.55 23.39
C ALA A 185 -7.89 -2.63 22.42
N ARG A 186 -9.05 -2.41 21.80
CA ARG A 186 -9.63 -3.32 20.80
C ARG A 186 -8.77 -3.48 19.55
N ALA A 187 -8.08 -2.42 19.10
CA ALA A 187 -7.18 -2.49 17.95
C ALA A 187 -5.96 -3.34 18.29
N LEU A 188 -5.39 -3.12 19.49
CA LEU A 188 -4.28 -3.91 20.01
C LEU A 188 -4.64 -5.40 20.14
N GLU A 189 -5.79 -5.72 20.75
CA GLU A 189 -6.28 -7.09 20.88
C GLU A 189 -6.44 -7.81 19.52
N ARG A 190 -6.90 -7.08 18.50
CA ARG A 190 -7.07 -7.61 17.14
C ARG A 190 -5.73 -7.83 16.42
N GLY A 191 -4.81 -6.87 16.52
CA GLY A 191 -3.56 -6.86 15.77
C GLY A 191 -2.45 -7.74 16.37
N LEU A 192 -2.41 -7.88 17.70
CA LEU A 192 -1.37 -8.63 18.41
C LEU A 192 -1.08 -10.03 17.85
N PRO A 193 -2.08 -10.87 17.54
CA PRO A 193 -1.79 -12.21 17.02
C PRO A 193 -1.48 -12.23 15.51
N GLN A 194 -1.63 -11.12 14.77
CA GLN A 194 -1.65 -11.11 13.31
C GLN A 194 -0.32 -10.69 12.66
N LEU A 195 0.68 -10.25 13.43
CA LEU A 195 1.97 -9.87 12.86
C LEU A 195 2.64 -11.06 12.14
N GLY A 196 3.16 -10.79 10.94
CA GLY A 196 3.78 -11.80 10.07
C GLY A 196 2.76 -12.68 9.32
N THR A 197 1.53 -12.22 9.15
CA THR A 197 0.52 -12.88 8.32
C THR A 197 0.17 -12.00 7.12
N LEU A 198 -0.34 -12.60 6.05
CA LEU A 198 -0.72 -11.84 4.85
C LEU A 198 -2.08 -11.14 5.00
N GLY A 199 -2.99 -11.72 5.78
CA GLY A 199 -4.37 -11.27 5.87
C GLY A 199 -5.25 -11.83 4.75
N GLY A 200 -6.43 -11.22 4.56
CA GLY A 200 -7.43 -11.61 3.57
C GLY A 200 -7.64 -10.56 2.49
N GLY A 201 -8.77 -10.63 1.78
CA GLY A 201 -9.11 -9.64 0.76
C GLY A 201 -8.20 -9.74 -0.47
N ASN A 202 -7.62 -8.60 -0.86
CA ASN A 202 -6.74 -8.45 -2.02
C ASN A 202 -5.24 -8.59 -1.68
N HIS A 203 -4.89 -9.12 -0.51
CA HIS A 203 -3.49 -9.33 -0.13
C HIS A 203 -2.99 -10.68 -0.68
N PHE A 204 -1.87 -10.65 -1.41
CA PHE A 204 -1.28 -11.82 -2.05
C PHE A 204 0.25 -11.74 -2.03
N ILE A 205 0.92 -12.88 -2.22
CA ILE A 205 2.34 -12.91 -2.58
C ILE A 205 2.42 -13.54 -3.96
N GLU A 206 2.95 -12.80 -4.93
CA GLU A 206 3.04 -13.25 -6.32
C GLU A 206 4.50 -13.38 -6.75
N ILE A 207 4.85 -14.54 -7.31
CA ILE A 207 6.13 -14.76 -7.97
C ILE A 207 5.93 -14.41 -9.44
N GLN A 208 6.60 -13.35 -9.89
CA GLN A 208 6.38 -12.71 -11.18
C GLN A 208 7.60 -12.89 -12.08
N VAL A 209 7.39 -12.74 -13.39
CA VAL A 209 8.44 -12.69 -14.40
C VAL A 209 8.38 -11.34 -15.09
N ILE A 210 9.51 -10.67 -15.23
CA ILE A 210 9.61 -9.44 -16.00
C ILE A 210 9.55 -9.75 -17.51
N GLU A 211 8.39 -9.62 -18.12
CA GLU A 211 8.20 -9.96 -19.54
C GLU A 211 8.77 -8.92 -20.50
N ALA A 212 8.67 -7.63 -20.14
CA ALA A 212 9.06 -6.50 -20.98
C ALA A 212 9.66 -5.36 -20.15
N ILE A 213 10.52 -4.56 -20.79
CA ILE A 213 11.11 -3.34 -20.24
C ILE A 213 10.81 -2.18 -21.18
N ASP A 214 10.01 -1.23 -20.71
CA ASP A 214 9.65 -0.03 -21.48
C ASP A 214 10.70 1.10 -21.34
N ASP A 215 11.30 1.24 -20.15
CA ASP A 215 12.38 2.18 -19.87
C ASP A 215 13.61 1.47 -19.30
N GLN A 216 14.59 1.23 -20.18
CA GLN A 216 15.83 0.55 -19.83
C GLN A 216 16.63 1.29 -18.75
N LYS A 217 16.59 2.64 -18.73
CA LYS A 217 17.36 3.42 -17.77
C LYS A 217 16.82 3.24 -16.36
N SER A 218 15.50 3.36 -16.19
CA SER A 218 14.84 3.16 -14.90
C SER A 218 14.94 1.71 -14.44
N ALA A 219 14.74 0.74 -15.33
CA ALA A 219 14.91 -0.67 -15.00
C ALA A 219 16.31 -0.98 -14.47
N SER A 220 17.35 -0.48 -15.15
CA SER A 220 18.74 -0.67 -14.71
C SER A 220 19.03 -0.03 -13.36
N ALA A 221 18.46 1.16 -13.07
CA ALA A 221 18.60 1.82 -11.78
C ALA A 221 17.90 1.07 -10.64
N LEU A 222 16.80 0.36 -10.95
CA LEU A 222 16.07 -0.50 -10.02
C LEU A 222 16.64 -1.92 -9.91
N GLY A 223 17.66 -2.27 -10.70
CA GLY A 223 18.21 -3.63 -10.75
C GLY A 223 17.25 -4.63 -11.39
N ILE A 224 16.37 -4.15 -12.28
CA ILE A 224 15.36 -4.94 -12.98
C ILE A 224 15.82 -5.24 -14.41
N HIS A 225 15.65 -6.49 -14.87
CA HIS A 225 15.92 -6.88 -16.26
C HIS A 225 14.89 -7.89 -16.79
N GLN A 226 14.83 -8.03 -18.11
CA GLN A 226 13.92 -8.97 -18.76
C GLN A 226 14.20 -10.42 -18.31
N ALA A 227 13.12 -11.22 -18.23
CA ALA A 227 13.08 -12.60 -17.75
C ALA A 227 13.46 -12.81 -16.29
N GLN A 228 13.76 -11.74 -15.54
CA GLN A 228 14.03 -11.82 -14.11
C GLN A 228 12.78 -12.27 -13.34
N ILE A 229 13.01 -13.05 -12.28
CA ILE A 229 12.00 -13.38 -11.29
C ILE A 229 11.96 -12.28 -10.23
N THR A 230 10.76 -11.79 -9.94
CA THR A 230 10.49 -10.89 -8.82
C THR A 230 9.44 -11.49 -7.88
N ILE A 231 9.40 -11.02 -6.64
CA ILE A 231 8.35 -11.38 -5.68
C ILE A 231 7.66 -10.10 -5.26
N MET A 232 6.36 -10.02 -5.50
CA MET A 232 5.51 -8.92 -5.07
C MET A 232 4.71 -9.37 -3.85
N ILE A 233 4.80 -8.62 -2.77
CA ILE A 233 4.03 -8.77 -1.53
C ILE A 233 3.04 -7.62 -1.47
#